data_AF-A0A956GDY2-F1
#
_entry.id   AF-A0A956GDY2-F1
#
_cell.length_a   1.000
_cell.length_b   1.000
_cell.length_c   1.000
_cell.angle_alpha   90.00
_cell.angle_beta   90.00
_cell.angle_gamma   90.00
#
_symmetry.space_group_name_H-M   'P 1'
#
loop_
_entity.id
_entity.type
_entity.pdbx_description
1 polymer ?
#
loop_
_entity_poly.entity_id
_entity_poly.type
_entity_poly.pdbx_seq_one_letter_code
_entity_poly.pdbx_strand_id
1 'polypeptide(L)'
;MAQLDLDDFIARIASAGADEELWRVYADWLQEHGEPTRGRCIALELSLDAAAGDLEQQRVLRRERDKLMRDERHALLGPALMALELRRGSGVAQCRMRFRRGFIDSARLTLAHPENSRGADSDKRIYLGIDVLMKSKAARHLRELTLLVHDEQSAERHASGCVLRLATFSCPSLRRVTIECFDERPRDPEAGDELDIRRHAIQSLYDAHPRLEQLACLWADGEATFDRPALEPRIAPRR
;
A
#
# COMPACT_ATOMS: atom_id res chain seq x y z
N MET A 1 1.78 -36.69 -0.76
CA MET A 1 1.11 -35.39 -0.53
C MET A 1 1.76 -34.39 -1.47
N ALA A 2 1.00 -33.80 -2.39
CA ALA A 2 1.55 -32.73 -3.23
C ALA A 2 1.93 -31.57 -2.31
N GLN A 3 3.19 -31.13 -2.37
CA GLN A 3 3.65 -29.94 -1.68
C GLN A 3 2.93 -28.75 -2.32
N LEU A 4 1.83 -28.31 -1.70
CA LEU A 4 1.21 -27.04 -2.05
C LEU A 4 2.31 -26.00 -2.01
N ASP A 5 2.51 -25.31 -3.13
CA ASP A 5 3.43 -24.20 -3.20
C ASP A 5 3.01 -23.18 -2.14
N LEU A 6 3.94 -22.82 -1.24
CA LEU A 6 3.67 -21.87 -0.16
C LEU A 6 3.19 -20.54 -0.76
N ASP A 7 3.69 -20.17 -1.93
CA ASP A 7 3.27 -18.96 -2.64
C ASP A 7 1.81 -19.07 -3.12
N ASP A 8 1.36 -20.24 -3.58
CA ASP A 8 -0.04 -20.50 -3.94
C ASP A 8 -0.95 -20.46 -2.70
N PHE A 9 -0.52 -21.08 -1.59
CA PHE A 9 -1.26 -21.03 -0.33
C PHE A 9 -1.43 -19.59 0.20
N ILE A 10 -0.35 -18.81 0.17
CA ILE A 10 -0.36 -17.39 0.57
C ILE A 10 -1.27 -16.59 -0.37
N ALA A 11 -1.22 -16.83 -1.69
CA ALA A 11 -2.09 -16.17 -2.65
C ALA A 11 -3.57 -16.49 -2.40
N ARG A 12 -3.89 -17.74 -2.07
CA ARG A 12 -5.25 -18.16 -1.70
C ARG A 12 -5.74 -17.47 -0.42
N ILE A 13 -4.89 -17.35 0.60
CA ILE A 13 -5.20 -16.59 1.82
C ILE A 13 -5.38 -15.09 1.54
N ALA A 14 -4.53 -14.54 0.67
CA ALA A 14 -4.57 -13.13 0.30
C ALA A 14 -5.82 -12.77 -0.52
N SER A 15 -6.45 -13.74 -1.19
CA SER A 15 -7.69 -13.53 -1.91
C SER A 15 -8.82 -13.12 -0.94
N ALA A 16 -9.59 -12.08 -1.31
CA ALA A 16 -10.67 -11.57 -0.47
C ALA A 16 -11.74 -12.66 -0.26
N GLY A 17 -11.98 -13.01 1.00
CA GLY A 17 -12.93 -14.06 1.38
C GLY A 17 -12.29 -15.39 1.76
N ALA A 18 -10.95 -15.46 1.92
CA ALA A 18 -10.33 -16.67 2.45
C ALA A 18 -10.97 -17.10 3.78
N ASP A 19 -11.31 -18.38 3.83
CA ASP A 19 -11.91 -19.07 4.96
C ASP A 19 -11.17 -18.74 6.27
N GLU A 20 -11.92 -18.50 7.34
CA GLU A 20 -11.35 -18.29 8.68
C GLU A 20 -10.46 -19.46 9.08
N GLU A 21 -10.79 -20.67 8.66
CA GLU A 21 -10.01 -21.87 8.93
C GLU A 21 -8.61 -21.80 8.29
N LEU A 22 -8.49 -21.29 7.06
CA LEU A 22 -7.20 -21.10 6.40
C LEU A 22 -6.34 -20.08 7.15
N TRP A 23 -6.95 -19.01 7.67
CA TRP A 23 -6.24 -18.03 8.48
C TRP A 23 -5.78 -18.60 9.83
N ARG A 24 -6.55 -19.51 10.45
CA ARG A 24 -6.12 -20.22 11.68
C ARG A 24 -4.90 -21.08 11.40
N VAL A 25 -4.96 -21.93 10.37
CA VAL A 25 -3.83 -22.77 9.96
C VAL A 25 -2.60 -21.92 9.65
N TYR A 26 -2.77 -20.78 8.98
CA TYR A 26 -1.65 -19.88 8.70
C TYR A 26 -1.08 -19.20 9.95
N ALA A 27 -1.93 -18.85 10.91
CA ALA A 27 -1.49 -18.31 12.20
C ALA A 27 -0.63 -19.30 12.98
N ASP A 28 -1.03 -20.57 13.01
CA ASP A 28 -0.28 -21.64 13.67
C ASP A 28 1.05 -21.90 12.94
N TRP A 29 1.01 -21.99 11.61
CA TRP A 29 2.23 -22.12 10.80
C TRP A 29 3.21 -20.97 11.04
N LEU A 30 2.75 -19.72 11.10
CA LEU A 30 3.62 -18.55 11.38
C LEU A 30 4.27 -18.64 12.77
N GLN A 31 3.54 -19.14 13.77
CA GLN A 31 4.08 -19.34 15.12
C GLN A 31 5.19 -20.39 15.13
N GLU A 32 5.00 -21.50 14.42
CA GLU A 32 5.99 -22.57 14.28
C GLU A 32 7.22 -22.15 13.46
N HIS A 33 7.06 -21.20 12.52
CA HIS A 33 8.09 -20.80 11.55
C HIS A 33 8.76 -19.45 11.87
N GLY A 34 8.78 -19.07 13.15
CA GLY A 34 9.57 -17.92 13.62
C GLY A 34 8.93 -16.55 13.41
N GLU A 35 7.62 -16.49 13.13
CA GLU A 35 6.82 -15.26 13.11
C GLU A 35 5.68 -15.29 14.17
N PRO A 36 5.98 -15.56 15.46
CA PRO A 36 4.96 -15.78 16.49
C PRO A 36 4.10 -14.54 16.76
N THR A 37 4.69 -13.34 16.74
CA THR A 37 3.96 -12.08 16.85
C THR A 37 2.88 -11.97 15.79
N ARG A 38 3.21 -12.33 14.55
CA ARG A 38 2.30 -12.22 13.41
C ARG A 38 1.17 -13.24 13.51
N GLY A 39 1.49 -14.48 13.84
CA GLY A 39 0.47 -15.50 14.11
C GLY A 39 -0.48 -15.11 15.25
N ARG A 40 0.04 -14.55 16.34
CA ARG A 40 -0.78 -14.03 17.45
C ARG A 40 -1.69 -12.88 17.02
N CYS A 41 -1.24 -11.95 16.18
CA CYS A 41 -2.09 -10.91 15.61
C CYS A 41 -3.26 -11.51 14.83
N ILE A 42 -3.00 -12.53 13.99
CA ILE A 42 -4.05 -13.21 13.22
C ILE A 42 -5.06 -13.86 14.16
N ALA A 43 -4.59 -14.63 15.15
CA ALA A 43 -5.45 -15.31 16.11
C ALA A 43 -6.34 -14.32 16.90
N LEU A 44 -5.79 -13.20 17.37
CA LEU A 44 -6.56 -12.16 18.07
C LEU A 44 -7.63 -11.53 17.18
N GLU A 45 -7.30 -11.23 15.92
CA GLU A 45 -8.28 -10.68 15.00
C GLU A 45 -9.36 -11.70 14.62
N LEU A 46 -9.04 -12.98 14.50
CA LEU A 46 -10.04 -14.03 14.24
C LEU A 46 -10.98 -14.18 15.45
N SER A 47 -10.45 -14.13 16.66
CA SER A 47 -11.26 -14.11 17.88
C SER A 47 -12.14 -12.88 17.98
N LEU A 48 -11.69 -11.72 17.48
CA LEU A 48 -12.49 -10.50 17.41
C LEU A 48 -13.70 -10.65 16.47
N ASP A 49 -13.48 -11.27 15.31
CA ASP A 49 -14.54 -11.54 14.34
C ASP A 49 -15.55 -12.56 14.90
N ALA A 50 -15.06 -13.63 15.56
CA ALA A 50 -15.90 -14.64 16.20
C ALA A 50 -16.71 -14.09 17.39
N ALA A 51 -16.19 -13.09 18.10
CA ALA A 51 -16.88 -12.40 19.20
C ALA A 51 -17.87 -11.32 18.70
N ALA A 52 -18.25 -11.32 17.40
CA ALA A 52 -19.26 -10.42 16.87
C ALA A 52 -20.58 -10.53 17.66
N GLY A 53 -20.96 -9.43 18.33
CA GLY A 53 -22.17 -9.36 19.16
C GLY A 53 -21.90 -9.38 20.67
N ASP A 54 -20.72 -9.82 21.11
CA ASP A 54 -20.28 -9.71 22.51
C ASP A 54 -19.36 -8.48 22.69
N LEU A 55 -19.97 -7.36 23.07
CA LEU A 55 -19.26 -6.08 23.20
C LEU A 55 -18.16 -6.10 24.26
N GLU A 56 -18.31 -6.87 25.33
CA GLU A 56 -17.32 -6.90 26.40
C GLU A 56 -16.10 -7.72 26.00
N GLN A 57 -16.34 -8.90 25.42
CA GLN A 57 -15.26 -9.72 24.87
C GLN A 57 -14.50 -8.99 23.75
N GLN A 58 -15.22 -8.27 22.87
CA GLN A 58 -14.59 -7.44 21.84
C GLN A 58 -13.70 -6.34 22.42
N ARG A 59 -14.12 -5.69 23.51
CA ARG A 59 -13.31 -4.66 24.17
C ARG A 59 -12.01 -5.24 24.72
N VAL A 60 -12.07 -6.40 25.36
CA VAL A 60 -10.89 -7.10 25.88
C VAL A 60 -9.93 -7.45 24.74
N LEU A 61 -10.41 -8.13 23.71
CA LEU A 61 -9.60 -8.56 22.57
C LEU A 61 -9.01 -7.37 21.79
N ARG A 62 -9.74 -6.24 21.65
CA ARG A 62 -9.21 -5.01 21.02
C ARG A 62 -8.06 -4.43 21.83
N ARG A 63 -8.19 -4.38 23.16
CA ARG A 63 -7.10 -3.89 24.03
C ARG A 63 -5.87 -4.78 23.92
N GLU A 64 -6.05 -6.09 23.89
CA GLU A 64 -4.93 -7.03 23.71
C GLU A 64 -4.24 -6.86 22.36
N ARG A 65 -5.01 -6.76 21.27
CA ARG A 65 -4.48 -6.48 19.93
C ARG A 65 -3.74 -5.16 19.90
N ASP A 66 -4.32 -4.09 20.44
CA ASP A 66 -3.72 -2.76 20.42
C ASP A 66 -2.43 -2.70 21.25
N LYS A 67 -2.39 -3.45 22.37
CA LYS A 67 -1.19 -3.64 23.16
C LYS A 67 -0.12 -4.38 22.36
N LEU A 68 -0.47 -5.51 21.74
CA LEU A 68 0.46 -6.29 20.90
C LEU A 68 1.03 -5.43 19.75
N MET A 69 0.17 -4.70 19.04
CA MET A 69 0.56 -3.81 17.94
C MET A 69 1.45 -2.64 18.37
N ARG A 70 1.38 -2.24 19.64
CA ARG A 70 2.21 -1.18 20.21
C ARG A 70 3.56 -1.73 20.67
N ASP A 71 3.52 -2.79 21.46
CA ASP A 71 4.70 -3.36 22.12
C ASP A 71 5.59 -4.11 21.12
N GLU A 72 5.00 -4.77 20.12
CA GLU A 72 5.72 -5.62 19.16
C GLU A 72 5.74 -5.03 17.73
N ARG A 73 5.43 -3.73 17.58
CA ARG A 73 5.38 -3.05 16.28
C ARG A 73 6.68 -3.20 15.47
N HIS A 74 7.82 -3.13 16.15
CA HIS A 74 9.13 -3.27 15.53
C HIS A 74 9.34 -4.67 14.93
N ALA A 75 8.86 -5.72 15.60
CA ALA A 75 8.94 -7.09 15.08
C ALA A 75 8.05 -7.29 13.85
N LEU A 76 6.88 -6.63 13.82
CA LEU A 76 5.94 -6.71 12.70
C LEU A 76 6.44 -5.98 11.44
N LEU A 77 7.02 -4.79 11.59
CA LEU A 77 7.43 -3.94 10.48
C LEU A 77 8.87 -4.16 10.02
N GLY A 78 9.76 -4.48 10.96
CA GLY A 78 11.20 -4.40 10.76
C GLY A 78 11.73 -2.95 10.71
N PRO A 79 13.06 -2.77 10.78
CA PRO A 79 13.67 -1.46 10.98
C PRO A 79 13.42 -0.48 9.83
N ALA A 80 13.42 -0.96 8.58
CA ALA A 80 13.29 -0.11 7.40
C ALA A 80 11.88 0.51 7.28
N LEU A 81 10.82 -0.28 7.46
CA LEU A 81 9.46 0.25 7.46
C LEU A 81 9.17 1.09 8.71
N MET A 82 9.71 0.71 9.87
CA MET A 82 9.58 1.53 11.08
C MET A 82 10.19 2.92 10.87
N ALA A 83 11.34 2.99 10.19
CA ALA A 83 11.95 4.27 9.81
C ALA A 83 11.07 5.09 8.85
N LEU A 84 10.37 4.47 7.90
CA LEU A 84 9.43 5.16 7.01
C LEU A 84 8.15 5.64 7.72
N GLU A 85 7.72 4.93 8.75
CA GLU A 85 6.52 5.29 9.51
C GLU A 85 6.78 6.45 10.49
N LEU A 86 7.90 6.40 11.21
CA LEU A 86 8.22 7.35 12.27
C LEU A 86 8.69 8.72 11.77
N ARG A 87 9.10 8.84 10.50
CA ARG A 87 9.62 10.09 9.93
C ARG A 87 8.50 11.08 9.65
N ARG A 88 8.04 11.78 10.69
CA ARG A 88 7.28 13.04 10.56
C ARG A 88 8.28 14.21 10.50
N GLY A 89 8.13 15.09 9.50
CA GLY A 89 8.84 16.38 9.45
C GLY A 89 10.29 16.37 8.95
N SER A 90 10.87 15.24 8.54
CA SER A 90 12.30 15.15 8.15
C SER A 90 12.56 15.25 6.64
N GLY A 91 11.59 15.70 5.83
CA GLY A 91 11.73 15.73 4.37
C GLY A 91 11.74 14.33 3.71
N VAL A 92 11.51 13.25 4.45
CA VAL A 92 11.49 11.88 3.94
C VAL A 92 10.05 11.42 3.74
N ALA A 93 9.82 10.56 2.74
CA ALA A 93 8.49 10.00 2.47
C ALA A 93 7.86 9.41 3.74
N GLN A 94 6.63 9.85 4.04
CA GLN A 94 5.85 9.33 5.17
C GLN A 94 5.00 8.15 4.70
N CYS A 95 5.04 7.04 5.42
CA CYS A 95 4.16 5.90 5.16
C CYS A 95 3.08 5.79 6.25
N ARG A 96 1.80 5.90 5.89
CA ARG A 96 0.68 5.52 6.76
C ARG A 96 0.18 4.15 6.36
N MET A 97 0.04 3.25 7.34
CA MET A 97 -0.30 1.85 7.10
C MET A 97 -1.56 1.45 7.86
N ARG A 98 -2.44 0.71 7.20
CA ARG A 98 -3.55 0.00 7.83
C ARG A 98 -3.20 -1.47 7.95
N PHE A 99 -3.30 -1.99 9.16
CA PHE A 99 -3.03 -3.39 9.43
C PHE A 99 -4.31 -4.22 9.41
N ARG A 100 -4.18 -5.46 8.94
CA ARG A 100 -5.16 -6.53 9.04
C ARG A 100 -4.43 -7.87 9.08
N ARG A 101 -4.85 -8.76 9.98
CA ARG A 101 -4.27 -10.08 10.23
C ARG A 101 -2.76 -9.99 10.48
N GLY A 102 -2.31 -8.95 11.18
CA GLY A 102 -0.88 -8.71 11.42
C GLY A 102 -0.06 -8.28 10.20
N PHE A 103 -0.65 -8.14 9.00
CA PHE A 103 -0.01 -7.63 7.78
C PHE A 103 -0.51 -6.22 7.45
N ILE A 104 0.22 -5.52 6.59
CA ILE A 104 -0.21 -4.27 5.99
C ILE A 104 -1.20 -4.62 4.87
N ASP A 105 -2.45 -4.20 5.02
CA ASP A 105 -3.51 -4.42 4.04
C ASP A 105 -3.65 -3.21 3.11
N SER A 106 -3.42 -2.00 3.62
CA SER A 106 -3.29 -0.80 2.79
C SER A 106 -2.18 0.12 3.28
N ALA A 107 -1.55 0.84 2.33
CA ALA A 107 -0.50 1.80 2.62
C ALA A 107 -0.71 3.08 1.82
N ARG A 108 -0.40 4.22 2.45
CA ARG A 108 -0.35 5.53 1.82
C ARG A 108 1.05 6.10 1.98
N LEU A 109 1.77 6.22 0.87
CA LEU A 109 3.09 6.83 0.79
C LEU A 109 2.92 8.29 0.37
N THR A 110 3.32 9.21 1.24
CA THR A 110 3.30 10.65 0.97
C THR A 110 4.72 11.14 0.72
N LEU A 111 4.94 11.80 -0.41
CA LEU A 111 6.17 12.58 -0.63
C LEU A 111 6.22 13.75 0.35
N ALA A 112 7.33 13.90 1.06
CA ALA A 112 7.46 14.97 2.04
C ALA A 112 7.39 16.37 1.40
N HIS A 113 6.99 17.34 2.22
CA HIS A 113 6.74 18.75 1.93
C HIS A 113 7.71 19.37 0.89
N PRO A 114 7.25 20.25 -0.02
CA PRO A 114 8.04 20.79 -1.13
C PRO A 114 9.27 21.57 -0.68
N GLU A 115 9.19 22.17 0.51
CA GLU A 115 10.24 23.03 1.09
C GLU A 115 11.58 22.30 1.29
N ASN A 116 11.56 20.97 1.43
CA ASN A 116 12.77 20.13 1.53
C ASN A 116 13.06 19.30 0.27
N SER A 117 12.32 19.56 -0.81
CA SER A 117 12.20 18.68 -1.98
C SER A 117 12.50 19.37 -3.31
N ARG A 118 13.05 20.58 -3.32
CA ARG A 118 13.51 21.24 -4.57
C ARG A 118 14.74 20.50 -5.14
N GLY A 119 14.50 19.47 -5.96
CA GLY A 119 15.53 18.78 -6.74
C GLY A 119 15.20 17.33 -7.08
N ALA A 120 16.03 16.69 -7.92
CA ALA A 120 15.91 15.30 -8.37
C ALA A 120 15.96 14.22 -7.26
N ASP A 121 15.95 14.62 -6.00
CA ASP A 121 16.04 13.74 -4.83
C ASP A 121 14.66 13.32 -4.31
N SER A 122 13.59 14.04 -4.64
CA SER A 122 12.20 13.67 -4.29
C SER A 122 11.78 12.37 -4.98
N ASP A 123 12.08 12.20 -6.27
CA ASP A 123 11.85 10.99 -7.05
C ASP A 123 12.46 9.76 -6.37
N LYS A 124 13.70 9.88 -5.90
CA LYS A 124 14.40 8.77 -5.24
C LYS A 124 13.72 8.35 -3.95
N ARG A 125 13.08 9.28 -3.23
CA ARG A 125 12.43 9.01 -1.95
C ARG A 125 11.14 8.21 -2.13
N ILE A 126 10.31 8.50 -3.15
CA ILE A 126 9.11 7.69 -3.40
C ILE A 126 9.47 6.29 -3.86
N TYR A 127 10.47 6.15 -4.75
CA TYR A 127 10.92 4.84 -5.20
C TYR A 127 11.54 4.02 -4.06
N LEU A 128 12.29 4.66 -3.16
CA LEU A 128 12.79 4.03 -1.94
C LEU A 128 11.63 3.59 -1.02
N GLY A 129 10.60 4.42 -0.88
CA GLY A 129 9.39 4.08 -0.13
C GLY A 129 8.70 2.84 -0.67
N ILE A 130 8.51 2.78 -1.99
CA ILE A 130 7.98 1.60 -2.70
C ILE A 130 8.89 0.39 -2.45
N ASP A 131 10.21 0.54 -2.61
CA ASP A 131 11.16 -0.57 -2.43
C ASP A 131 11.10 -1.16 -1.03
N VAL A 132 11.14 -0.31 -0.01
CA VAL A 132 11.11 -0.76 1.39
C VAL A 132 9.78 -1.42 1.72
N LEU A 133 8.67 -0.87 1.21
CA LEU A 133 7.35 -1.45 1.40
C LEU A 133 7.25 -2.81 0.71
N MET A 134 7.56 -2.89 -0.59
CA MET A 134 7.41 -4.12 -1.38
C MET A 134 8.38 -5.24 -0.95
N LYS A 135 9.55 -4.91 -0.40
CA LYS A 135 10.49 -5.90 0.15
C LYS A 135 10.14 -6.39 1.54
N SER A 136 9.22 -5.72 2.23
CA SER A 136 8.86 -6.11 3.59
C SER A 136 7.90 -7.30 3.61
N LYS A 137 8.20 -8.28 4.47
CA LYS A 137 7.26 -9.35 4.80
C LYS A 137 5.91 -8.82 5.31
N ALA A 138 5.91 -7.65 5.95
CA ALA A 138 4.70 -7.02 6.46
C ALA A 138 3.72 -6.64 5.34
N ALA A 139 4.21 -6.34 4.14
CA ALA A 139 3.40 -5.94 2.99
C ALA A 139 3.03 -7.10 2.06
N ARG A 140 3.30 -8.36 2.47
CA ARG A 140 3.02 -9.54 1.64
C ARG A 140 1.54 -9.71 1.27
N HIS A 141 0.64 -9.15 2.08
CA HIS A 141 -0.80 -9.12 1.83
C HIS A 141 -1.31 -7.70 1.51
N LEU A 142 -0.44 -6.80 1.06
CA LEU A 142 -0.84 -5.45 0.67
C LEU A 142 -1.83 -5.54 -0.49
N ARG A 143 -3.00 -4.92 -0.32
CA ARG A 143 -4.08 -4.86 -1.32
C ARG A 143 -4.21 -3.51 -1.97
N GLU A 144 -3.94 -2.44 -1.22
CA GLU A 144 -4.11 -1.07 -1.71
C GLU A 144 -2.87 -0.24 -1.41
N LEU A 145 -2.35 0.42 -2.44
CA LEU A 145 -1.26 1.37 -2.32
C LEU A 145 -1.70 2.73 -2.87
N THR A 146 -1.66 3.75 -2.04
CA THR A 146 -1.86 5.15 -2.46
C THR A 146 -0.53 5.87 -2.43
N LEU A 147 -0.15 6.48 -3.55
CA LEU A 147 1.01 7.34 -3.68
C LEU A 147 0.52 8.78 -3.74
N LEU A 148 0.85 9.57 -2.73
CA LEU A 148 0.49 10.97 -2.64
C LEU A 148 1.68 11.82 -3.08
N VAL A 149 1.52 12.54 -4.19
CA VAL A 149 2.54 13.37 -4.83
C VAL A 149 2.16 14.84 -4.81
N HIS A 150 3.15 15.73 -4.90
CA HIS A 150 2.93 17.17 -4.98
C HIS A 150 2.55 17.55 -6.39
N ASP A 151 1.49 18.32 -6.59
CA ASP A 151 1.09 18.86 -7.89
C ASP A 151 0.80 17.83 -9.02
N GLU A 152 0.13 18.30 -10.07
CA GLU A 152 -0.26 17.49 -11.22
C GLU A 152 0.93 17.10 -12.12
N GLN A 153 1.92 17.99 -12.29
CA GLN A 153 3.07 17.72 -13.14
C GLN A 153 3.97 16.63 -12.56
N SER A 154 4.15 16.62 -11.24
CA SER A 154 4.89 15.56 -10.58
C SER A 154 4.08 14.26 -10.60
N ALA A 155 2.74 14.31 -10.51
CA ALA A 155 1.92 13.11 -10.68
C ALA A 155 2.15 12.44 -12.04
N GLU A 156 2.12 13.19 -13.13
CA GLU A 156 2.40 12.66 -14.47
C GLU A 156 3.83 12.10 -14.57
N ARG A 157 4.82 12.87 -14.07
CA ARG A 157 6.23 12.46 -14.10
C ARG A 157 6.49 11.19 -13.31
N HIS A 158 5.91 11.08 -12.11
CA HIS A 158 6.11 9.96 -11.20
C HIS A 158 5.26 8.76 -11.55
N ALA A 159 4.11 8.92 -12.20
CA ALA A 159 3.20 7.82 -12.49
C ALA A 159 3.90 6.69 -13.23
N SER A 160 4.60 7.01 -14.33
CA SER A 160 5.34 6.02 -15.10
C SER A 160 6.46 5.36 -14.30
N GLY A 161 7.25 6.15 -13.56
CA GLY A 161 8.35 5.63 -12.75
C GLY A 161 7.87 4.73 -11.60
N CYS A 162 6.79 5.10 -10.93
CA CYS A 162 6.20 4.32 -9.84
C CYS A 162 5.63 3.00 -10.35
N VAL A 163 4.92 3.01 -11.49
CA VAL A 163 4.38 1.79 -12.09
C VAL A 163 5.50 0.87 -12.57
N LEU A 164 6.50 1.40 -13.29
CA LEU A 164 7.67 0.60 -13.68
C LEU A 164 8.37 0.00 -12.47
N ARG A 165 8.48 0.76 -11.38
CA ARG A 165 9.08 0.27 -10.14
C ARG A 165 8.25 -0.83 -9.49
N LEU A 166 6.93 -0.64 -9.36
CA LEU A 166 6.02 -1.66 -8.82
C LEU A 166 6.03 -2.94 -9.67
N ALA A 167 6.14 -2.83 -10.99
CA ALA A 167 6.24 -3.96 -11.90
C ALA A 167 7.52 -4.80 -11.70
N THR A 168 8.54 -4.28 -11.00
CA THR A 168 9.73 -5.08 -10.61
C THR A 168 9.49 -6.00 -9.42
N PHE A 169 8.36 -5.85 -8.72
CA PHE A 169 8.01 -6.63 -7.54
C PHE A 169 6.89 -7.62 -7.83
N SER A 170 6.97 -8.80 -7.19
CA SER A 170 5.84 -9.73 -7.12
C SER A 170 5.00 -9.38 -5.89
N CYS A 171 3.82 -8.80 -6.10
CA CYS A 171 2.84 -8.57 -5.05
C CYS A 171 1.47 -9.06 -5.54
N PRO A 172 1.21 -10.38 -5.49
CA PRO A 172 -0.01 -10.97 -6.06
C PRO A 172 -1.29 -10.53 -5.31
N SER A 173 -1.13 -10.03 -4.09
CA SER A 173 -2.23 -9.51 -3.27
C SER A 173 -2.61 -8.07 -3.60
N LEU A 174 -1.72 -7.31 -4.27
CA LEU A 174 -2.01 -5.92 -4.62
C LEU A 174 -3.16 -5.92 -5.61
N ARG A 175 -4.15 -5.06 -5.38
CA ARG A 175 -5.38 -4.95 -6.18
C ARG A 175 -5.62 -3.55 -6.68
N ARG A 176 -5.17 -2.55 -5.93
CA ARG A 176 -5.38 -1.14 -6.27
C ARG A 176 -4.11 -0.35 -6.04
N VAL A 177 -3.73 0.42 -7.05
CA VAL A 177 -2.72 1.46 -6.94
C VAL A 177 -3.36 2.78 -7.34
N THR A 178 -3.31 3.77 -6.45
CA THR A 178 -3.84 5.11 -6.69
C THR A 178 -2.69 6.10 -6.61
N ILE A 179 -2.61 7.02 -7.57
CA ILE A 179 -1.75 8.20 -7.44
C ILE A 179 -2.67 9.40 -7.23
N GLU A 180 -2.55 10.00 -6.06
CA GLU A 180 -3.28 11.22 -5.71
C GLU A 180 -2.27 12.37 -5.74
N CYS A 181 -2.65 13.50 -6.34
CA CYS A 181 -1.90 14.73 -6.15
C CYS A 181 -2.61 15.60 -5.11
N PHE A 182 -1.83 16.38 -4.39
CA PHE A 182 -2.37 17.45 -3.56
C PHE A 182 -1.70 18.74 -3.97
N ASP A 183 -2.51 19.78 -4.10
CA ASP A 183 -2.03 21.14 -4.25
C ASP A 183 -2.01 21.78 -2.87
N GLU A 184 -0.83 22.10 -2.37
CA GLU A 184 -0.68 23.07 -1.30
C GLU A 184 -1.06 24.44 -1.88
N ARG A 185 -2.36 24.76 -1.88
CA ARG A 185 -2.77 26.14 -2.15
C ARG A 185 -2.04 27.03 -1.15
N PRO A 186 -1.50 28.19 -1.60
CA PRO A 186 -0.86 29.12 -0.68
C PRO A 186 -1.83 29.40 0.46
N ARG A 187 -1.36 29.23 1.71
CA ARG A 187 -2.15 29.41 2.92
C ARG A 187 -2.89 30.74 2.83
N ASP A 188 -4.18 30.69 2.56
CA ASP A 188 -5.07 31.79 2.91
C ASP A 188 -5.28 31.65 4.42
N PRO A 189 -4.76 32.55 5.25
CA PRO A 189 -4.87 32.43 6.70
C PRO A 189 -6.32 32.46 7.21
N GLU A 190 -7.29 32.85 6.38
CA GLU A 190 -8.71 32.86 6.71
C GLU A 190 -9.47 31.60 6.26
N ALA A 191 -8.96 30.87 5.26
CA ALA A 191 -9.49 29.57 4.87
C ALA A 191 -8.76 28.48 5.67
N GLY A 192 -9.47 27.72 6.50
CA GLY A 192 -8.87 26.65 7.31
C GLY A 192 -8.02 25.66 6.47
N ASP A 193 -7.19 24.87 7.15
CA ASP A 193 -6.23 23.91 6.55
C ASP A 193 -6.94 22.79 5.75
N GLU A 194 -7.50 23.10 4.59
CA GLU A 194 -8.14 22.14 3.70
C GLU A 194 -7.22 21.85 2.50
N LEU A 195 -6.67 20.64 2.48
CA LEU A 195 -5.88 20.12 1.36
C LEU A 195 -6.83 19.73 0.22
N ASP A 196 -6.71 20.40 -0.93
CA ASP A 196 -7.40 20.01 -2.15
C ASP A 196 -6.68 18.78 -2.76
N ILE A 197 -7.30 17.61 -2.65
CA ILE A 197 -6.76 16.34 -3.16
C ILE A 197 -7.45 16.02 -4.48
N ARG A 198 -6.70 16.11 -5.58
CA ARG A 198 -7.16 15.66 -6.89
C ARG A 198 -6.70 14.23 -7.14
N ARG A 199 -7.62 13.41 -7.64
CA ARG A 199 -7.36 12.00 -7.95
C ARG A 199 -7.06 11.87 -9.43
N HIS A 200 -5.82 11.55 -9.78
CA HIS A 200 -5.48 11.17 -11.13
C HIS A 200 -5.68 9.67 -11.31
N ALA A 201 -6.75 9.36 -12.01
CA ALA A 201 -7.05 8.05 -12.52
C ALA A 201 -6.07 7.70 -13.65
N ILE A 202 -5.07 6.86 -13.37
CA ILE A 202 -4.08 6.41 -14.35
C ILE A 202 -4.66 5.33 -15.30
N GLN A 203 -5.58 5.70 -16.18
CA GLN A 203 -6.13 4.81 -17.19
C GLN A 203 -5.06 4.38 -18.23
N SER A 204 -4.08 5.24 -18.53
CA SER A 204 -3.10 5.04 -19.61
C SER A 204 -1.98 4.03 -19.32
N LEU A 205 -1.74 3.67 -18.04
CA LEU A 205 -0.68 2.72 -17.67
C LEU A 205 -1.13 1.25 -17.74
N TYR A 206 -2.43 0.99 -17.69
CA TYR A 206 -2.99 -0.35 -17.91
C TYR A 206 -2.82 -0.81 -19.36
N ASP A 207 -3.03 0.10 -20.32
CA ASP A 207 -2.83 -0.16 -21.75
C ASP A 207 -1.38 -0.57 -22.09
N ALA A 208 -0.39 -0.10 -21.30
CA ALA A 208 1.04 -0.37 -21.52
C ALA A 208 1.56 -1.63 -20.81
N HIS A 209 0.84 -2.15 -19.80
CA HIS A 209 1.28 -3.28 -18.99
C HIS A 209 0.09 -4.22 -18.67
N PRO A 210 -0.20 -5.21 -19.54
CA PRO A 210 -1.36 -6.10 -19.40
C PRO A 210 -1.38 -6.91 -18.09
N ARG A 211 -0.23 -7.11 -17.43
CA ARG A 211 -0.17 -7.73 -16.10
C ARG A 211 -0.79 -6.86 -15.00
N LEU A 212 -0.94 -5.56 -15.23
CA LEU A 212 -1.69 -4.64 -14.37
C LEU A 212 -3.20 -4.71 -14.64
N GLU A 213 -3.69 -5.36 -15.71
CA GLU A 213 -5.14 -5.59 -15.90
C GLU A 213 -5.75 -6.38 -14.74
N GLN A 214 -4.94 -7.19 -14.04
CA GLN A 214 -5.36 -7.86 -12.79
C GLN A 214 -5.62 -6.88 -11.63
N LEU A 215 -5.13 -5.64 -11.73
CA LEU A 215 -5.40 -4.51 -10.82
C LEU A 215 -6.53 -3.59 -11.34
N ALA A 216 -7.02 -3.80 -12.56
CA ALA A 216 -8.00 -2.91 -13.21
C ALA A 216 -9.45 -3.08 -12.72
N CYS A 217 -9.71 -4.01 -11.79
CA CYS A 217 -11.04 -4.16 -11.20
C CYS A 217 -11.26 -3.14 -10.07
N LEU A 218 -11.56 -1.89 -10.42
CA LEU A 218 -12.49 -0.98 -9.72
C LEU A 218 -12.38 0.43 -10.31
N TRP A 219 -13.20 0.73 -11.32
CA TRP A 219 -13.79 2.07 -11.53
C TRP A 219 -15.18 1.93 -12.16
N ALA A 220 -16.19 2.01 -11.30
CA ALA A 220 -17.46 2.64 -11.62
C ALA A 220 -17.63 3.75 -10.57
N ASP A 221 -18.04 4.92 -11.02
CA ASP A 221 -18.31 6.16 -10.28
C ASP A 221 -17.11 7.08 -10.05
N GLY A 222 -16.81 7.88 -11.09
CA GLY A 222 -15.93 9.04 -11.02
C GLY A 222 -15.57 9.57 -12.41
N GLU A 223 -16.43 10.43 -12.97
CA GLU A 223 -16.18 11.12 -14.24
C GLU A 223 -14.87 11.92 -14.18
N ALA A 224 -13.89 11.54 -14.98
CA ALA A 224 -12.81 12.41 -15.42
C ALA A 224 -12.57 12.13 -16.92
N THR A 225 -13.22 12.92 -17.77
CA THR A 225 -12.91 12.97 -19.20
C THR A 225 -11.56 13.64 -19.41
N PHE A 226 -10.59 12.91 -19.94
CA PHE A 226 -9.35 13.48 -20.48
C PHE A 226 -9.29 13.28 -21.99
N ASP A 227 -9.05 14.38 -22.70
CA ASP A 227 -8.70 14.38 -24.11
C ASP A 227 -7.33 13.69 -24.30
N ARG A 228 -7.28 12.67 -25.15
CA ARG A 228 -6.04 11.97 -25.52
C ARG A 228 -5.14 12.91 -26.33
N PRO A 229 -3.87 13.16 -25.96
CA PRO A 229 -2.90 13.59 -26.95
C PRO A 229 -2.57 12.41 -27.87
N ALA A 230 -2.74 12.60 -29.18
CA ALA A 230 -2.37 11.61 -30.19
C ALA A 230 -0.87 11.35 -30.14
N LEU A 231 -0.47 10.16 -29.67
CA LEU A 231 0.88 9.65 -29.84
C LEU A 231 1.04 9.15 -31.28
N GLU A 232 1.63 9.97 -32.14
CA GLU A 232 2.06 9.51 -33.47
C GLU A 232 3.23 8.52 -33.34
N PRO A 233 3.17 7.36 -34.01
CA PRO A 233 4.27 6.41 -34.01
C PRO A 233 5.45 6.97 -34.82
N ARG A 234 6.54 7.32 -34.13
CA ARG A 234 7.83 7.58 -34.78
C ARG A 234 8.41 6.27 -35.31
N ILE A 235 8.14 5.98 -36.59
CA ILE A 235 8.86 4.96 -37.34
C ILE A 235 10.23 5.53 -37.71
N ALA A 236 11.30 4.96 -37.16
CA ALA A 236 12.66 5.30 -37.56
C ALA A 236 12.96 4.75 -38.98
N PRO A 237 13.63 5.51 -39.86
CA PRO A 237 14.00 5.01 -41.18
C PRO A 237 15.09 3.95 -41.05
N ARG A 238 14.84 2.76 -41.60
CA ARG A 238 15.89 1.75 -41.81
C ARG A 238 16.87 2.30 -42.85
N ARG A 239 18.16 2.29 -42.51
CA ARG A 239 19.27 2.42 -43.46
C ARG A 239 19.61 1.04 -44.03
#